data_AF-A0A7C3APE9-F1
#
_entry.id   AF-A0A7C3APE9-F1
#
_cell.length_a   1.000
_cell.length_b   1.000
_cell.length_c   1.000
_cell.angle_alpha   90.00
_cell.angle_beta   90.00
_cell.angle_gamma   90.00
#
_symmetry.space_group_name_H-M   'P 1'
#
loop_
_entity.id
_entity.type
_entity.pdbx_description
1 polymer ?
#
loop_
_entity_poly.entity_id
_entity_poly.type
_entity_poly.pdbx_seq_one_letter_code
_entity_poly.pdbx_strand_id
1 'polypeptide(L)'
;MSTSLSRKVKELALQKDVDLVGITSIDRFSEAPPGLRPTDFLPGARSVVVLGFRLPFGTLEAAKRGYEGLKSAPQIYGVHGYQVVPNLVLLFAANAVAKFLERKGHMSMPLPSGPLGGLTISHR
;
A
#
# COMPACT_ATOMS: atom_id res chain seq x y z
N MET A 1 16.13 12.54 -22.69
CA MET A 1 15.93 11.08 -22.61
C MET A 1 14.49 10.78 -22.22
N SER A 2 13.79 9.91 -22.94
CA SER A 2 12.40 9.54 -22.59
C SER A 2 12.36 8.77 -21.27
N THR A 3 11.63 9.28 -20.28
CA THR A 3 11.48 8.62 -18.97
C THR A 3 10.64 7.35 -19.09
N SER A 4 11.17 6.22 -18.60
CA SER A 4 10.50 4.90 -18.61
C SER A 4 9.22 4.90 -17.80
N LEU A 5 8.24 4.05 -18.18
CA LEU A 5 6.96 3.95 -17.47
C LEU A 5 7.15 3.62 -15.98
N SER A 6 8.05 2.69 -15.67
CA SER A 6 8.37 2.31 -14.29
C SER A 6 8.86 3.50 -13.46
N ARG A 7 9.68 4.39 -14.05
CA ARG A 7 10.16 5.59 -13.33
C ARG A 7 9.00 6.55 -13.04
N LYS A 8 8.12 6.79 -14.01
CA LYS A 8 6.93 7.66 -13.82
C LYS A 8 5.98 7.13 -12.75
N VAL A 9 5.79 5.80 -12.69
CA VAL A 9 4.98 5.17 -11.62
C VAL A 9 5.59 5.45 -10.26
N LYS A 10 6.91 5.27 -10.11
CA LYS A 10 7.60 5.52 -8.84
C LYS A 10 7.53 7.01 -8.44
N GLU A 11 7.79 7.92 -9.38
CA GLU A 11 7.68 9.36 -9.16
C GLU A 11 6.28 9.77 -8.72
N LEU A 12 5.23 9.27 -9.40
CA LEU A 12 3.85 9.54 -9.02
C LEU A 12 3.52 9.00 -7.62
N ALA A 13 3.95 7.78 -7.28
CA ALA A 13 3.70 7.20 -5.98
C ALA A 13 4.34 8.03 -4.85
N LEU A 14 5.60 8.44 -5.03
CA LEU A 14 6.31 9.29 -4.06
C LEU A 14 5.68 10.69 -3.91
N GLN A 15 5.03 11.20 -4.96
CA GLN A 15 4.24 12.44 -4.89
C GLN A 15 2.89 12.29 -4.17
N LYS A 16 2.49 11.06 -3.79
CA LYS A 16 1.23 10.74 -3.10
C LYS A 16 1.45 10.33 -1.65
N ASP A 17 2.45 10.92 -0.99
CA ASP A 17 2.78 10.70 0.42
C ASP A 17 3.15 9.25 0.77
N VAL A 18 3.55 8.47 -0.24
CA VAL A 18 4.12 7.13 -0.04
C VAL A 18 5.63 7.28 0.16
N ASP A 19 6.18 6.65 1.20
CA ASP A 19 7.62 6.68 1.49
C ASP A 19 8.42 5.67 0.65
N LEU A 20 7.81 4.58 0.21
CA LEU A 20 8.48 3.50 -0.52
C LEU A 20 7.62 2.91 -1.64
N VAL A 21 8.22 2.66 -2.79
CA VAL A 21 7.55 2.03 -3.94
C VAL A 21 8.42 0.96 -4.60
N GLY A 22 7.84 -0.23 -4.72
CA GLY A 22 8.42 -1.40 -5.39
C GLY A 22 7.62 -1.80 -6.63
N ILE A 23 8.29 -2.37 -7.63
CA ILE A 23 7.64 -3.01 -8.77
C ILE A 23 8.31 -4.36 -8.98
N THR A 24 7.52 -5.43 -9.11
CA THR A 24 8.01 -6.79 -9.32
C THR A 24 7.20 -7.54 -10.38
N SER A 25 7.80 -8.56 -10.99
CA SER A 25 7.07 -9.56 -11.80
C SER A 25 6.15 -10.39 -10.91
N ILE A 26 5.06 -10.91 -11.50
CA ILE A 26 4.16 -11.87 -10.85
C ILE A 26 4.85 -13.21 -10.55
N ASP A 27 6.00 -13.51 -11.17
CA ASP A 27 6.74 -14.77 -10.95
C ASP A 27 7.14 -14.96 -9.49
N ARG A 28 7.29 -13.86 -8.72
CA ARG A 28 7.56 -13.91 -7.27
C ARG A 28 6.38 -14.41 -6.43
N PHE A 29 5.21 -14.59 -7.04
CA PHE A 29 3.98 -15.05 -6.41
C PHE A 29 3.55 -16.44 -6.90
N SER A 30 4.46 -17.19 -7.53
CA SER A 30 4.20 -18.56 -7.99
C SER A 30 3.78 -19.51 -6.84
N GLU A 31 4.36 -19.29 -5.66
CA GLU A 31 4.06 -20.04 -4.43
C GLU A 31 2.88 -19.46 -3.62
N ALA A 32 2.24 -18.38 -4.10
CA ALA A 32 1.08 -17.84 -3.41
C ALA A 32 -0.09 -18.85 -3.43
N PRO A 33 -0.83 -19.00 -2.32
CA PRO A 33 -1.99 -19.88 -2.26
C PRO A 33 -3.03 -19.55 -3.35
N PRO A 34 -3.81 -20.54 -3.82
CA PRO A 34 -4.93 -20.29 -4.72
C PRO A 34 -5.90 -19.25 -4.15
N GLY A 35 -6.36 -18.33 -4.99
CA GLY A 35 -7.21 -17.21 -4.60
C GLY A 35 -6.43 -15.99 -4.09
N LEU A 36 -5.11 -16.11 -3.89
CA LEU A 36 -4.22 -15.03 -3.45
C LEU A 36 -3.15 -14.65 -4.48
N ARG A 37 -3.16 -15.26 -5.68
CA ARG A 37 -2.21 -14.89 -6.75
C ARG A 37 -2.69 -13.60 -7.43
N PRO A 38 -1.79 -12.74 -7.93
CA PRO A 38 -2.18 -11.54 -8.66
C PRO A 38 -3.14 -11.82 -9.84
N THR A 39 -2.93 -12.93 -10.52
CA THR A 39 -3.76 -13.38 -11.66
C THR A 39 -5.14 -13.88 -11.27
N ASP A 40 -5.35 -14.26 -10.00
CA ASP A 40 -6.68 -14.67 -9.52
C ASP A 40 -7.61 -13.46 -9.43
N PHE A 41 -7.06 -12.28 -9.15
CA PHE A 41 -7.81 -11.01 -9.10
C PHE A 41 -7.86 -10.28 -10.44
N LEU A 42 -6.76 -10.26 -11.18
CA LEU A 42 -6.65 -9.60 -12.48
C LEU A 42 -6.05 -10.55 -13.51
N PRO A 43 -6.88 -11.28 -14.29
CA PRO A 43 -6.41 -12.18 -15.32
C PRO A 43 -5.44 -11.48 -16.29
N GLY A 44 -4.27 -12.09 -16.51
CA GLY A 44 -3.23 -11.52 -17.37
C GLY A 44 -2.32 -10.48 -16.71
N ALA A 45 -2.42 -10.27 -15.38
CA ALA A 45 -1.45 -9.46 -14.64
C ALA A 45 -0.02 -9.94 -14.89
N ARG A 46 0.90 -9.00 -15.15
CA ARG A 46 2.34 -9.29 -15.37
C ARG A 46 3.25 -8.70 -14.31
N SER A 47 2.78 -7.71 -13.58
CA SER A 47 3.55 -7.04 -12.54
C SER A 47 2.66 -6.62 -11.38
N VAL A 48 3.29 -6.42 -10.23
CA VAL A 48 2.70 -5.91 -9.00
C VAL A 48 3.45 -4.66 -8.59
N VAL A 49 2.72 -3.59 -8.27
CA VAL A 49 3.26 -2.36 -7.67
C VAL A 49 2.95 -2.38 -6.17
N VAL A 50 3.98 -2.27 -5.35
CA VAL A 50 3.88 -2.30 -3.89
C VAL A 50 4.17 -0.91 -3.34
N LEU A 51 3.32 -0.42 -2.43
CA LEU A 51 3.44 0.88 -1.79
C LEU A 51 3.68 0.70 -0.29
N GLY A 52 4.55 1.51 0.30
CA GLY A 52 4.91 1.47 1.70
C GLY A 52 4.82 2.85 2.34
N PHE A 53 4.21 2.91 3.53
CA PHE A 53 4.08 4.10 4.35
C PHE A 53 4.90 3.92 5.62
N ARG A 54 5.73 4.90 5.96
CA ARG A 54 6.58 4.88 7.15
C ARG A 54 5.83 5.51 8.32
N LEU A 55 5.69 4.74 9.39
CA LEU A 55 5.06 5.25 10.61
C LEU A 55 5.92 6.36 11.25
N PRO A 56 5.32 7.48 11.67
CA PRO A 56 6.04 8.49 12.43
C PRO A 56 6.57 7.91 13.75
N PHE A 57 7.85 8.14 14.06
CA PHE A 57 8.46 7.63 15.30
C PHE A 57 7.72 8.10 16.56
N GLY A 58 7.29 9.36 16.61
CA GLY A 58 6.53 9.90 17.73
C GLY A 58 5.20 9.17 17.97
N THR A 59 4.57 8.65 16.93
CA THR A 59 3.36 7.82 17.04
C THR A 59 3.66 6.48 17.73
N LEU A 60 4.81 5.89 17.46
CA LEU A 60 5.27 4.67 18.13
C LEU A 60 5.61 4.93 19.60
N GLU A 61 6.30 6.04 19.89
CA GLU A 61 6.62 6.43 21.27
C GLU A 61 5.35 6.76 22.08
N ALA A 62 4.37 7.43 21.47
CA ALA A 62 3.07 7.69 22.10
C ALA A 62 2.36 6.38 22.47
N ALA A 63 2.40 5.35 21.61
CA ALA A 63 1.80 4.05 21.91
C ALA A 63 2.36 3.46 23.21
N LYS A 64 3.66 3.61 23.45
CA LYS A 64 4.33 3.09 24.65
C LYS A 64 3.82 3.73 25.93
N ARG A 65 3.45 5.01 25.90
CA ARG A 65 2.89 5.74 27.05
C ARG A 65 1.57 5.14 27.56
N GLY A 66 0.86 4.40 26.71
CA GLY A 66 -0.32 3.63 27.14
C GLY A 66 0.02 2.60 28.23
N TYR A 67 1.19 1.95 28.15
CA TYR A 67 1.67 1.02 29.16
C TYR A 67 2.14 1.71 30.44
N GLU A 68 2.38 3.02 30.39
CA GLU A 68 2.79 3.85 31.54
C GLU A 68 1.59 4.52 32.24
N GLY A 69 0.35 4.22 31.81
CA GLY A 69 -0.88 4.71 32.43
C GLY A 69 -1.56 5.87 31.70
N LEU A 70 -0.94 6.42 30.65
CA LEU A 70 -1.58 7.46 29.82
C LEU A 70 -2.51 6.82 28.78
N LYS A 71 -3.72 6.46 29.22
CA LYS A 71 -4.70 5.68 28.44
C LYS A 71 -5.17 6.32 27.13
N SER A 72 -4.99 7.62 26.93
CA SER A 72 -5.29 8.32 25.67
C SER A 72 -4.19 8.16 24.61
N ALA A 73 -2.96 7.88 25.02
CA ALA A 73 -1.83 7.84 24.09
C ALA A 73 -1.92 6.75 22.99
N PRO A 74 -2.47 5.55 23.25
CA PRO A 74 -2.75 4.56 22.21
C PRO A 74 -3.67 5.05 21.08
N GLN A 75 -4.52 6.04 21.32
CA GLN A 75 -5.40 6.60 20.29
C GLN A 75 -4.60 7.31 19.19
N ILE A 76 -3.46 7.90 19.54
CA ILE A 76 -2.52 8.52 18.58
C ILE A 76 -1.97 7.45 17.63
N TYR A 77 -1.60 6.28 18.16
CA TYR A 77 -1.20 5.13 17.35
C TYR A 77 -2.35 4.58 16.52
N GLY A 78 -3.56 4.50 17.07
CA GLY A 78 -4.74 4.10 16.32
C GLY A 78 -4.93 4.94 15.05
N VAL A 79 -4.87 6.27 15.16
CA VAL A 79 -5.10 7.18 14.02
C VAL A 79 -3.89 7.22 13.07
N HIS A 80 -2.69 7.46 13.58
CA HIS A 80 -1.50 7.75 12.76
C HIS A 80 -0.60 6.53 12.49
N GLY A 81 -0.78 5.45 13.24
CA GLY A 81 0.08 4.27 13.23
C GLY A 81 -0.58 3.03 12.60
N TYR A 82 -1.91 2.94 12.62
CA TYR A 82 -2.60 1.70 12.24
C TYR A 82 -3.84 1.89 11.37
N GLN A 83 -4.87 2.62 11.83
CA GLN A 83 -6.21 2.54 11.24
C GLN A 83 -6.47 3.56 10.15
N VAL A 84 -6.12 4.83 10.36
CA VAL A 84 -6.65 5.92 9.52
C VAL A 84 -5.60 6.38 8.51
N VAL A 85 -4.55 7.07 8.97
CA VAL A 85 -3.64 7.81 8.08
C VAL A 85 -2.90 6.89 7.11
N PRO A 86 -2.21 5.81 7.55
CA PRO A 86 -1.47 4.95 6.63
C PRO A 86 -2.37 4.33 5.56
N ASN A 87 -3.56 3.86 5.96
CA ASN A 87 -4.48 3.21 5.04
C ASN A 87 -5.11 4.18 4.03
N LEU A 88 -5.51 5.38 4.45
CA LEU A 88 -6.06 6.37 3.52
C LEU A 88 -5.01 6.84 2.51
N VAL A 89 -3.77 7.07 2.96
CA VAL A 89 -2.66 7.43 2.07
C VAL A 89 -2.42 6.34 1.04
N LEU A 90 -2.27 5.08 1.49
CA LEU A 90 -2.03 3.95 0.59
C LEU A 90 -3.21 3.70 -0.36
N LEU A 91 -4.45 3.82 0.11
CA LEU A 91 -5.67 3.69 -0.70
C LEU A 91 -5.69 4.71 -1.84
N PHE A 92 -5.49 6.00 -1.53
CA PHE A 92 -5.52 7.06 -2.53
C PHE A 92 -4.33 6.99 -3.47
N ALA A 93 -3.14 6.65 -2.97
CA ALA A 93 -1.96 6.46 -3.80
C ALA A 93 -2.12 5.28 -4.77
N ALA A 94 -2.61 4.13 -4.30
CA ALA A 94 -2.87 2.97 -5.16
C ALA A 94 -3.88 3.29 -6.27
N ASN A 95 -4.98 3.98 -5.93
CA ASN A 95 -5.96 4.41 -6.91
C ASN A 95 -5.38 5.42 -7.93
N ALA A 96 -4.53 6.35 -7.49
CA ALA A 96 -3.87 7.29 -8.38
C ALA A 96 -2.91 6.60 -9.36
N VAL A 97 -2.14 5.62 -8.88
CA VAL A 97 -1.23 4.81 -9.71
C VAL A 97 -2.01 3.98 -10.72
N ALA A 98 -3.09 3.31 -10.30
CA ALA A 98 -3.94 2.52 -11.19
C ALA A 98 -4.50 3.38 -12.34
N LYS A 99 -5.14 4.51 -12.00
CA LYS A 99 -5.64 5.46 -13.00
C LYS A 99 -4.55 6.01 -13.92
N PHE A 100 -3.32 6.17 -13.42
CA PHE A 100 -2.20 6.59 -14.25
C PHE A 100 -1.80 5.53 -15.27
N LEU A 101 -1.75 4.25 -14.88
CA LEU A 101 -1.45 3.13 -15.77
C LEU A 101 -2.54 2.97 -16.85
N GLU A 102 -3.81 3.11 -16.47
CA GLU A 102 -4.95 3.08 -17.41
C GLU A 102 -4.84 4.17 -18.47
N ARG A 103 -4.51 5.40 -18.07
CA ARG A 103 -4.24 6.52 -19.00
C ARG A 103 -3.04 6.28 -19.92
N LYS A 104 -2.21 5.27 -19.64
CA LYS A 104 -1.10 4.82 -20.49
C LYS A 104 -1.43 3.54 -21.28
N GLY A 105 -2.68 3.10 -21.27
CA GLY A 105 -3.15 1.94 -22.03
C GLY A 105 -2.93 0.60 -21.33
N HIS A 106 -2.69 0.60 -20.02
CA HIS A 106 -2.51 -0.62 -19.24
C HIS A 106 -3.70 -0.86 -18.32
N MET A 107 -4.25 -2.08 -18.35
CA MET A 107 -5.22 -2.52 -17.36
C MET A 107 -4.54 -2.66 -15.99
N SER A 108 -5.15 -2.13 -14.94
CA SER A 108 -4.62 -2.21 -13.59
C SER A 108 -5.76 -2.17 -12.57
N MET A 109 -5.54 -2.71 -11.38
CA MET A 109 -6.51 -2.70 -10.30
C MET A 109 -5.80 -2.39 -8.99
N PRO A 110 -6.25 -1.39 -8.22
CA PRO A 110 -5.75 -1.18 -6.86
C PRO A 110 -6.37 -2.22 -5.92
N LEU A 111 -5.58 -2.75 -4.99
CA LEU A 111 -6.11 -3.52 -3.86
C LEU A 111 -6.59 -2.56 -2.77
N PRO A 112 -7.64 -2.95 -2.01
CA PRO A 112 -8.12 -2.10 -0.94
C PRO A 112 -7.13 -2.13 0.24
N SER A 113 -7.16 -1.10 1.09
CA SER A 113 -6.29 -1.00 2.25
C SER A 113 -7.06 -0.47 3.47
N GLY A 114 -6.74 -1.03 4.64
CA GLY A 114 -7.33 -0.64 5.91
C GLY A 114 -8.76 -1.14 6.17
N PRO A 115 -9.44 -0.55 7.17
CA PRO A 115 -10.70 -1.07 7.70
C PRO A 115 -11.90 -0.88 6.75
N LEU A 116 -11.75 -0.11 5.67
CA LEU A 116 -12.80 0.15 4.68
C LEU A 116 -12.88 -0.94 3.59
N GLY A 117 -12.02 -1.94 3.65
CA GLY A 117 -11.95 -3.06 2.72
C GLY A 117 -10.60 -3.75 2.88
N GLY A 118 -10.54 -4.77 3.73
CA GLY A 118 -9.34 -5.60 3.85
C GLY A 118 -9.54 -6.87 3.03
N LEU A 119 -8.84 -7.01 1.90
CA LEU A 119 -8.52 -8.36 1.44
C LEU A 119 -7.52 -8.90 2.45
N THR A 120 -7.92 -9.88 3.26
CA THR A 120 -6.99 -10.57 4.16
C THR A 120 -6.13 -11.49 3.31
N ILE A 121 -5.00 -10.97 2.82
CA ILE A 121 -3.99 -11.71 2.05
C ILE A 121 -2.93 -12.37 2.95
N SER A 122 -2.98 -12.14 4.27
CA SER A 122 -2.04 -12.69 5.25
C SER A 122 -2.80 -13.49 6.31
N HIS A 123 -2.62 -14.81 6.33
CA HIS A 123 -3.11 -15.72 7.38
C HIS A 123 -2.12 -15.86 8.55
N ARG A 124 -1.35 -14.80 8.86
CA ARG A 124 -0.50 -14.79 10.06
C ARG A 124 -1.20 -14.07 11.19
#